data_AF-A0A842NGV7-F1
#
_entry.id   AF-A0A842NGV7-F1
#
_cell.length_a   1.000
_cell.length_b   1.000
_cell.length_c   1.000
_cell.angle_alpha   90.00
_cell.angle_beta   90.00
_cell.angle_gamma   90.00
#
_symmetry.space_group_name_H-M   'P 1'
#
loop_
_entity.id
_entity.type
_entity.pdbx_description
1 polymer ?
#
loop_
_entity_poly.entity_id
_entity_poly.type
_entity_poly.pdbx_seq_one_letter_code
_entity_poly.pdbx_strand_id
1 'polypeptide(L)'
;MIEKQADLALHGAEPDILASVQEKVQACMQCGTCSGSCANSFAMDLTPRHLWRLAQLGDTEEIFNSKTFYLCSACYYCTLRCPRGLPLTETMGALKRLAAGQGIKKYKKSANFYQTFMETVQRYGRVREMEFINRYFFSLKNPFLPLGFTSLGLKLMKKGKISLQPPKLFGGGRFDRLFRKVEELETKS
;
A
#
# COMPACT_ATOMS: atom_id res chain seq x y z
N MET A 1 -0.97 4.56 -27.66
CA MET A 1 -2.37 4.41 -27.18
C MET A 1 -2.48 4.03 -25.70
N ILE A 2 -1.47 3.40 -25.09
CA ILE A 2 -1.47 3.05 -23.66
C ILE A 2 -1.11 4.27 -22.77
N GLU A 3 -0.26 5.18 -23.24
CA GLU A 3 0.15 6.41 -22.52
C GLU A 3 -1.03 7.37 -22.31
N LYS A 4 -1.81 7.65 -23.35
CA LYS A 4 -2.99 8.55 -23.26
C LYS A 4 -4.08 8.06 -22.29
N GLN A 5 -4.14 6.76 -21.99
CA GLN A 5 -5.13 6.22 -21.06
C GLN A 5 -4.69 6.36 -19.59
N ALA A 6 -3.37 6.45 -19.34
CA ALA A 6 -2.81 6.71 -18.02
C ALA A 6 -2.98 8.19 -17.63
N ASP A 7 -2.77 9.10 -18.59
CA ASP A 7 -2.96 10.55 -18.40
C ASP A 7 -4.42 10.90 -18.03
N LEU A 8 -5.38 10.21 -18.64
CA LEU A 8 -6.81 10.49 -18.41
C LEU A 8 -7.29 10.03 -17.02
N ALA A 9 -6.62 9.05 -16.40
CA ALA A 9 -6.94 8.57 -15.05
C ALA A 9 -6.36 9.47 -13.94
N LEU A 10 -5.33 10.27 -14.25
CA LEU A 10 -4.67 11.18 -13.31
C LEU A 10 -5.44 12.50 -13.10
N HIS A 11 -6.30 12.89 -14.04
CA HIS A 11 -7.08 14.14 -13.98
C HIS A 11 -8.44 14.02 -13.27
N GLY A 12 -8.80 12.83 -12.78
CA GLY A 12 -10.09 12.56 -12.14
C GLY A 12 -10.03 12.37 -10.62
N ALA A 13 -8.96 12.81 -9.94
CA ALA A 13 -8.93 12.77 -8.49
C ALA A 13 -10.04 13.68 -7.94
N GLU A 14 -10.82 13.19 -6.97
CA GLU A 14 -11.48 14.09 -6.03
C GLU A 14 -10.41 15.09 -5.53
N PRO A 15 -10.53 16.38 -5.84
CA PRO A 15 -9.49 17.38 -5.54
C PRO A 15 -9.11 17.44 -4.06
N ASP A 16 -10.00 16.94 -3.19
CA ASP A 16 -9.97 17.07 -1.74
C ASP A 16 -8.91 16.18 -1.05
N ILE A 17 -8.74 14.93 -1.48
CA ILE A 17 -7.86 13.99 -0.74
C ILE A 17 -6.37 14.30 -0.99
N LEU A 18 -6.02 14.74 -2.19
CA LEU A 18 -4.65 15.16 -2.52
C LEU A 18 -4.27 16.42 -1.76
N ALA A 19 -5.19 17.38 -1.66
CA ALA A 19 -5.00 18.57 -0.82
C ALA A 19 -4.70 18.15 0.63
N SER A 20 -5.39 17.14 1.17
CA SER A 20 -5.08 16.64 2.53
C SER A 20 -3.70 15.98 2.63
N VAL A 21 -3.18 15.35 1.56
CA VAL A 21 -1.80 14.81 1.57
C VAL A 21 -0.79 15.95 1.59
N GLN A 22 -0.99 16.98 0.76
CA GLN A 22 -0.12 18.14 0.70
C GLN A 22 -0.12 18.90 2.03
N GLU A 23 -1.29 19.12 2.62
CA GLU A 23 -1.46 19.76 3.93
C GLU A 23 -0.66 19.05 5.02
N LYS A 24 -0.77 17.71 5.10
CA LYS A 24 -0.06 16.88 6.08
C LYS A 24 1.45 16.97 6.02
N VAL A 25 2.01 17.37 4.88
CA VAL A 25 3.47 17.47 4.67
C VAL A 25 3.94 18.89 4.35
N GLN A 26 3.05 19.88 4.39
CA GLN A 26 3.36 21.26 4.01
C GLN A 26 4.52 21.82 4.85
N ALA A 27 4.52 21.54 6.16
CA ALA A 27 5.56 21.98 7.10
C ALA A 27 6.88 21.16 7.03
N CYS A 28 7.03 20.26 6.06
CA CYS A 28 8.26 19.49 5.87
C CYS A 28 9.43 20.40 5.47
N MET A 29 10.50 20.36 6.27
CA MET A 29 11.74 21.13 6.02
C MET A 29 12.82 20.32 5.27
N GLN A 30 12.46 19.19 4.66
CA GLN A 30 13.37 18.37 3.86
C GLN A 30 14.65 17.89 4.58
N CYS A 31 14.61 17.71 5.91
CA CYS A 31 15.78 17.32 6.71
C CYS A 31 16.31 15.89 6.45
N GLY A 32 15.50 14.98 5.92
CA GLY A 32 15.92 13.62 5.57
C GLY A 32 15.91 12.57 6.69
N THR A 33 15.53 12.90 7.92
CA THR A 33 15.41 11.93 9.03
C THR A 33 14.53 10.72 8.68
N CYS A 34 13.47 10.95 7.91
CA CYS A 34 12.58 9.89 7.43
C CYS A 34 13.28 8.92 6.49
N SER A 35 14.13 9.41 5.57
CA SER A 35 14.92 8.56 4.67
C SER A 35 15.97 7.77 5.44
N GLY A 36 16.71 8.42 6.35
CA GLY A 36 17.71 7.74 7.18
C GLY A 36 17.12 6.71 8.16
N SER A 37 15.87 6.90 8.58
CA SER A 37 15.17 5.96 9.46
C SER A 37 14.48 4.81 8.74
N CYS A 38 14.32 4.89 7.41
CA CYS A 38 13.55 3.92 6.67
C CYS A 38 14.36 2.66 6.37
N ALA A 39 14.01 1.55 7.02
CA ALA A 39 14.63 0.25 6.78
C ALA A 39 14.52 -0.22 5.32
N ASN A 40 13.50 0.26 4.58
CA ASN A 40 13.25 -0.12 3.19
C ASN A 40 13.85 0.85 2.17
N SER A 41 14.56 1.92 2.60
CA SER A 41 15.02 2.99 1.69
C SER A 41 15.92 2.45 0.58
N PHE A 42 16.70 1.41 0.84
CA PHE A 42 17.59 0.79 -0.15
C PHE A 42 16.85 0.11 -1.32
N ALA A 43 15.58 -0.25 -1.12
CA ALA A 43 14.76 -0.93 -2.12
C ALA A 43 13.79 0.03 -2.84
N MET A 44 13.68 1.27 -2.36
CA MET A 44 12.84 2.32 -2.93
C MET A 44 13.55 2.97 -4.12
N ASP A 45 12.76 3.39 -5.09
CA ASP A 45 13.19 4.19 -6.24
C ASP A 45 13.33 5.68 -5.90
N LEU A 46 12.50 6.19 -4.98
CA LEU A 46 12.61 7.51 -4.39
C LEU A 46 12.79 7.35 -2.88
N THR A 47 13.67 8.14 -2.27
CA THR A 47 13.70 8.15 -0.79
C THR A 47 12.42 8.80 -0.24
N PRO A 48 11.98 8.48 0.99
CA PRO A 48 10.83 9.13 1.61
C PRO A 48 10.90 10.67 1.56
N ARG A 49 12.07 11.26 1.84
CA ARG A 49 12.30 12.71 1.71
C ARG A 49 11.94 13.23 0.32
N HIS A 50 12.39 12.55 -0.73
CA HIS A 50 12.15 12.96 -2.11
C HIS A 50 10.65 12.87 -2.43
N LEU A 51 9.98 11.78 -2.04
CA LEU A 51 8.54 11.65 -2.20
C LEU A 51 7.76 12.79 -1.51
N TRP A 52 8.19 13.20 -0.32
CA TRP A 52 7.58 14.35 0.38
C TRP A 52 7.84 15.68 -0.31
N ARG A 53 8.97 15.83 -0.99
CA ARG A 53 9.20 17.03 -1.81
C ARG A 53 8.22 17.10 -2.97
N LEU A 54 8.01 15.99 -3.67
CA LEU A 54 7.01 15.90 -4.75
C LEU A 54 5.61 16.21 -4.22
N ALA A 55 5.26 15.66 -3.05
CA ALA A 55 3.97 15.93 -2.43
C ALA A 55 3.78 17.42 -2.07
N GLN A 56 4.82 18.10 -1.56
CA GLN A 56 4.77 19.55 -1.33
C GLN A 56 4.58 20.35 -2.62
N LEU A 57 5.16 19.88 -3.73
CA LEU A 57 5.06 20.51 -5.04
C LEU A 57 3.74 20.18 -5.78
N GLY A 58 2.95 19.25 -5.26
CA GLY A 58 1.74 18.78 -5.93
C GLY A 58 2.01 17.87 -7.14
N ASP A 59 3.21 17.31 -7.27
CA ASP A 59 3.60 16.44 -8.39
C ASP A 59 3.10 15.00 -8.18
N THR A 60 1.81 14.79 -8.43
CA THR A 60 1.16 13.49 -8.25
C THR A 60 1.58 12.46 -9.26
N GLU A 61 1.87 12.88 -10.48
CA GLU A 61 2.25 11.98 -11.55
C GLU A 61 3.50 11.23 -11.15
N GLU A 62 4.54 11.95 -10.71
CA GLU A 62 5.81 11.32 -10.30
C GLU A 62 5.64 10.46 -9.04
N ILE A 63 4.81 10.89 -8.08
CA ILE A 63 4.50 10.09 -6.88
C ILE A 63 3.88 8.75 -7.24
N PHE A 64 2.86 8.73 -8.10
CA PHE A 64 2.16 7.51 -8.47
C PHE A 64 2.91 6.69 -9.53
N ASN A 65 3.86 7.32 -10.21
CA ASN A 65 4.86 6.64 -11.03
C ASN A 65 5.95 5.93 -10.23
N SER A 66 6.01 6.13 -8.90
CA SER A 66 6.98 5.54 -8.00
C SER A 66 6.49 4.27 -7.29
N LYS A 67 7.40 3.33 -6.99
CA LYS A 67 7.10 2.15 -6.13
C LYS A 67 7.27 2.45 -4.63
N THR A 68 7.77 3.62 -4.28
CA THR A 68 8.19 3.99 -2.92
C THR A 68 7.08 3.84 -1.89
N PHE A 69 5.91 4.41 -2.15
CA PHE A 69 4.80 4.36 -1.19
C PHE A 69 4.30 2.92 -0.98
N TYR A 70 4.30 2.06 -2.00
CA TYR A 70 3.96 0.64 -1.86
C TYR A 70 4.92 -0.12 -0.93
N LEU A 71 6.21 0.24 -0.94
CA LEU A 71 7.24 -0.40 -0.11
C LEU A 71 7.24 0.09 1.35
N CYS A 72 6.41 1.07 1.71
CA CYS A 72 6.24 1.47 3.10
C CYS A 72 5.66 0.29 3.92
N SER A 73 6.37 -0.13 4.96
CA SER A 73 5.94 -1.20 5.89
C SER A 73 5.06 -0.71 7.03
N ALA A 74 4.75 0.59 7.07
CA ALA A 74 4.01 1.23 8.18
C ALA A 74 4.64 0.96 9.56
N CYS A 75 5.97 1.05 9.66
CA CYS A 75 6.71 0.82 10.91
C CYS A 75 6.79 2.03 11.85
N TYR A 76 6.21 3.17 11.47
CA TYR A 76 6.13 4.42 12.25
C TYR A 76 7.44 5.15 12.60
N TYR A 77 8.62 4.58 12.34
CA TYR A 77 9.90 5.24 12.66
C TYR A 77 10.03 6.65 12.08
N CYS A 78 9.59 6.87 10.83
CA CYS A 78 9.68 8.19 10.20
C CYS A 78 8.76 9.22 10.84
N THR A 79 7.54 8.83 11.25
CA THR A 79 6.61 9.70 11.99
C THR A 79 7.21 10.06 13.35
N LEU A 80 7.64 9.06 14.12
CA LEU A 80 8.14 9.24 15.49
C LEU A 80 9.43 10.09 15.57
N ARG A 81 10.27 10.04 14.54
CA ARG A 81 11.54 10.79 14.51
C ARG A 81 11.45 12.09 13.72
N CYS A 82 10.28 12.45 13.19
CA CYS A 82 10.14 13.67 12.43
C CYS A 82 10.29 14.89 13.38
N PRO A 83 11.30 15.76 13.21
CA PRO A 83 11.44 16.95 14.06
C PRO A 83 10.31 17.98 13.87
N ARG A 84 9.53 17.84 12.80
CA ARG A 84 8.34 18.65 12.51
C ARG A 84 7.02 17.99 12.94
N GLY A 85 7.07 16.79 13.52
CA GLY A 85 5.89 16.06 14.01
C GLY A 85 4.91 15.64 12.92
N LEU A 86 5.39 15.43 11.68
CA LEU A 86 4.51 15.14 10.55
C LEU A 86 3.96 13.69 10.59
N PRO A 87 2.67 13.47 10.23
CA PRO A 87 2.03 12.15 10.19
C PRO A 87 2.43 11.35 8.93
N LEU A 88 3.72 11.08 8.76
CA LEU A 88 4.29 10.54 7.52
C LEU A 88 3.81 9.13 7.19
N THR A 89 3.57 8.30 8.19
CA THR A 89 3.12 6.91 8.02
C THR A 89 1.67 6.86 7.53
N GLU A 90 0.81 7.67 8.14
CA GLU A 90 -0.58 7.86 7.76
C GLU A 90 -0.68 8.45 6.36
N THR A 91 0.21 9.38 6.03
CA THR A 91 0.30 10.00 4.69
C THR A 91 0.71 8.97 3.64
N MET A 92 1.67 8.07 3.92
CA MET A 92 1.97 6.93 3.02
C MET A 92 0.74 6.03 2.83
N GLY A 93 -0.04 5.80 3.88
CA GLY A 93 -1.31 5.06 3.81
C GLY A 93 -2.34 5.73 2.91
N ALA A 94 -2.46 7.05 3.01
CA ALA A 94 -3.32 7.85 2.13
C ALA A 94 -2.92 7.71 0.65
N LEU A 95 -1.62 7.79 0.34
CA LEU A 95 -1.11 7.56 -1.02
C LEU A 95 -1.45 6.15 -1.54
N LYS A 96 -1.33 5.11 -0.71
CA LYS A 96 -1.73 3.74 -1.09
C LYS A 96 -3.24 3.65 -1.39
N ARG A 97 -4.09 4.29 -0.59
CA ARG A 97 -5.54 4.32 -0.81
C ARG A 97 -5.91 5.10 -2.08
N LEU A 98 -5.25 6.21 -2.34
CA LEU A 98 -5.43 6.97 -3.58
C LEU A 98 -5.05 6.13 -4.81
N ALA A 99 -3.87 5.52 -4.80
CA ALA A 99 -3.43 4.66 -5.89
C ALA A 99 -4.38 3.47 -6.11
N ALA A 100 -4.93 2.92 -5.01
CA ALA A 100 -5.94 1.87 -5.04
C ALA A 100 -7.25 2.33 -5.68
N GLY A 101 -7.81 3.47 -5.25
CA GLY A 101 -9.07 4.02 -5.74
C GLY A 101 -9.00 4.43 -7.21
N GLN A 102 -7.86 4.96 -7.66
CA GLN A 102 -7.62 5.33 -9.06
C GLN A 102 -7.25 4.14 -9.95
N GLY A 103 -7.10 2.93 -9.38
CA GLY A 103 -6.73 1.75 -10.15
C GLY A 103 -5.31 1.80 -10.73
N ILE A 104 -4.40 2.56 -10.12
CA ILE A 104 -3.02 2.73 -10.58
C ILE A 104 -2.26 1.42 -10.43
N LYS A 105 -1.95 0.79 -11.56
CA LYS A 105 -1.37 -0.55 -11.64
C LYS A 105 0.01 -0.60 -12.29
N LYS A 106 0.75 0.52 -12.35
CA LYS A 106 2.12 0.57 -12.88
C LYS A 106 2.99 -0.54 -12.28
N TYR A 107 2.95 -0.68 -10.95
CA TYR A 107 3.58 -1.78 -10.22
C TYR A 107 2.57 -2.87 -9.83
N LYS A 108 2.07 -3.62 -10.82
CA LYS A 108 1.04 -4.68 -10.63
C LYS A 108 1.31 -5.61 -9.45
N LYS A 109 2.56 -6.07 -9.28
CA LYS A 109 2.94 -6.95 -8.17
C LYS A 109 2.74 -6.30 -6.80
N SER A 110 3.13 -5.03 -6.66
CA SER A 110 3.01 -4.29 -5.40
C SER A 110 1.57 -3.88 -5.12
N ALA A 111 0.86 -3.42 -6.16
CA ALA A 111 -0.57 -3.10 -6.08
C ALA A 111 -1.40 -4.31 -5.67
N ASN A 112 -1.25 -5.44 -6.36
CA ASN A 112 -1.98 -6.67 -6.02
C ASN A 112 -1.60 -7.20 -4.63
N PHE A 113 -0.34 -7.11 -4.23
CA PHE A 113 0.09 -7.51 -2.89
C PHE A 113 -0.64 -6.69 -1.82
N TYR A 114 -0.64 -5.36 -1.97
CA TYR A 114 -1.32 -4.47 -1.04
C TYR A 114 -2.84 -4.70 -1.00
N GLN A 115 -3.49 -4.83 -2.16
CA GLN A 115 -4.94 -5.10 -2.24
C GLN A 115 -5.29 -6.42 -1.55
N THR A 116 -4.59 -7.50 -1.91
CA THR A 116 -4.85 -8.82 -1.30
C THR A 116 -4.60 -8.80 0.21
N PHE A 117 -3.59 -8.06 0.66
CA PHE A 117 -3.28 -7.90 2.08
C PHE A 117 -4.46 -7.22 2.79
N MET A 118 -4.92 -6.11 2.24
CA MET A 118 -6.03 -5.34 2.80
C MET A 118 -7.34 -6.12 2.79
N GLU A 119 -7.65 -6.84 1.71
CA GLU A 119 -8.81 -7.74 1.64
C GLU A 119 -8.77 -8.81 2.74
N THR A 120 -7.59 -9.39 3.00
CA THR A 120 -7.44 -10.40 4.05
C THR A 120 -7.65 -9.80 5.45
N VAL A 121 -7.11 -8.60 5.69
CA VAL A 121 -7.31 -7.88 6.94
C VAL A 121 -8.77 -7.49 7.13
N GLN A 122 -9.44 -6.97 6.10
CA GLN A 122 -10.86 -6.62 6.16
C GLN A 122 -11.76 -7.82 6.44
N ARG A 123 -11.39 -8.99 5.91
CA ARG A 123 -12.15 -10.23 6.06
C ARG A 123 -12.06 -10.83 7.47
N TYR A 124 -10.88 -10.78 8.09
CA TYR A 124 -10.58 -11.52 9.32
C TYR A 124 -10.10 -10.66 10.50
N GLY A 125 -9.90 -9.35 10.32
CA GLY A 125 -9.28 -8.46 11.31
C GLY A 125 -7.79 -8.71 11.51
N ARG A 126 -7.20 -9.67 10.78
CA ARG A 126 -5.79 -10.05 10.81
C ARG A 126 -5.40 -10.73 9.51
N VAL A 127 -4.10 -10.78 9.24
CA VAL A 127 -3.60 -11.54 8.09
C VAL A 127 -3.68 -13.05 8.40
N ARG A 128 -4.22 -13.82 7.45
CA ARG A 128 -4.06 -15.28 7.40
C ARG A 128 -3.05 -15.59 6.30
N GLU A 129 -1.81 -15.87 6.67
CA GLU A 129 -0.66 -15.90 5.75
C GLU A 129 -0.86 -16.87 4.58
N MET A 130 -1.38 -18.07 4.86
CA MET A 130 -1.66 -19.08 3.83
C MET A 130 -2.73 -18.61 2.85
N GLU A 131 -3.80 -17.97 3.33
CA GLU A 131 -4.85 -17.47 2.45
C GLU A 131 -4.37 -16.24 1.65
N PHE A 132 -3.70 -15.32 2.33
CA PHE A 132 -3.11 -14.13 1.74
C PHE A 132 -2.18 -14.48 0.58
N ILE A 133 -1.22 -15.38 0.80
CA ILE A 133 -0.22 -15.71 -0.22
C ILE A 133 -0.85 -16.43 -1.42
N ASN A 134 -1.82 -17.32 -1.19
CA ASN A 134 -2.52 -18.02 -2.27
C ASN A 134 -3.39 -17.06 -3.09
N ARG A 135 -4.14 -16.16 -2.44
CA ARG A 135 -4.91 -15.11 -3.12
C ARG A 135 -3.99 -14.20 -3.92
N TYR A 136 -2.83 -13.83 -3.37
CA TYR A 136 -1.87 -12.98 -4.04
C TYR A 136 -1.35 -13.64 -5.32
N PHE A 137 -0.89 -14.89 -5.23
CA PHE A 137 -0.43 -15.61 -6.42
C PHE A 137 -1.54 -15.83 -7.45
N PHE A 138 -2.76 -16.12 -7.00
CA PHE A 138 -3.93 -16.24 -7.88
C PHE A 138 -4.24 -14.92 -8.61
N SER A 139 -4.14 -13.77 -7.91
CA SER A 139 -4.37 -12.44 -8.49
C SER A 139 -3.39 -12.09 -9.61
N LEU A 140 -2.20 -12.71 -9.62
CA LEU A 140 -1.17 -12.45 -10.62
C LEU A 140 -1.33 -13.27 -11.90
N LYS A 141 -2.27 -14.23 -11.91
CA LYS A 141 -2.58 -15.09 -13.08
C LYS A 141 -1.34 -15.75 -13.71
N ASN A 142 -0.32 -16.04 -12.90
CA ASN A 142 0.90 -16.70 -13.34
C ASN A 142 1.12 -17.98 -12.52
N PRO A 143 0.85 -19.17 -13.09
CA PRO A 143 0.93 -20.44 -12.38
C PRO A 143 2.37 -20.86 -12.04
N PHE A 144 3.38 -20.30 -12.72
CA PHE A 144 4.78 -20.63 -12.48
C PHE A 144 5.43 -19.77 -11.39
N LEU A 145 4.88 -18.60 -11.10
CA LEU A 145 5.44 -17.68 -10.10
C LEU A 145 5.57 -18.30 -8.70
N PRO A 146 4.58 -19.06 -8.17
CA PRO A 146 4.71 -19.71 -6.86
C PRO A 146 5.90 -20.67 -6.76
N LEU A 147 6.30 -21.31 -7.88
CA LEU A 147 7.41 -22.27 -7.88
C LEU A 147 8.72 -21.59 -7.44
N GLY A 148 8.94 -20.33 -7.84
CA GLY A 148 10.12 -19.56 -7.42
C GLY A 148 10.17 -19.25 -5.92
N PHE A 149 9.03 -19.29 -5.23
CA PHE A 149 8.93 -19.04 -3.79
C PHE A 149 8.83 -20.32 -2.95
N THR A 150 8.83 -21.50 -3.57
CA THR A 150 8.70 -22.79 -2.86
C THR A 150 9.76 -22.98 -1.79
N SER A 151 11.03 -22.74 -2.10
CA SER A 151 12.15 -22.89 -1.15
C SER A 151 11.98 -22.04 0.12
N LEU A 152 11.52 -20.79 -0.03
CA LEU A 152 11.19 -19.91 1.09
C LEU A 152 9.94 -20.38 1.83
N GLY A 153 8.89 -20.75 1.09
CA GLY A 153 7.65 -21.28 1.65
C GLY A 153 7.89 -22.50 2.54
N LEU A 154 8.66 -23.48 2.06
CA LEU A 154 9.05 -24.67 2.84
C LEU A 154 9.83 -24.29 4.11
N LYS A 155 10.78 -23.35 4.03
CA LYS A 155 11.54 -22.87 5.21
C LYS A 155 10.63 -22.22 6.24
N LEU A 156 9.66 -21.41 5.81
CA LEU A 156 8.71 -20.73 6.71
C LEU A 156 7.72 -21.72 7.33
N MET A 157 7.20 -22.68 6.55
CA MET A 157 6.34 -23.76 7.05
C MET A 157 7.07 -24.64 8.05
N LYS A 158 8.31 -25.06 7.75
CA LYS A 158 9.15 -25.85 8.68
C LYS A 158 9.39 -25.12 10.01
N LYS A 159 9.48 -23.79 9.99
CA LYS A 159 9.62 -22.96 11.20
C LYS A 159 8.28 -22.61 11.87
N GLY A 160 7.15 -23.14 11.39
CA GLY A 160 5.81 -22.84 11.94
C GLY A 160 5.34 -21.39 11.71
N LYS A 161 5.98 -20.64 10.80
CA LYS A 161 5.65 -19.23 10.52
C LYS A 161 4.47 -19.05 9.56
N ILE A 162 4.02 -20.14 8.92
CA ILE A 162 2.85 -20.15 8.05
C ILE A 162 1.95 -21.29 8.54
N SER A 163 0.70 -20.96 8.88
CA SER A 163 -0.28 -21.97 9.28
C SER A 163 -0.70 -22.83 8.09
N LEU A 164 -0.75 -24.15 8.25
CA LEU A 164 -1.22 -25.10 7.21
C LEU A 164 -2.75 -25.17 7.09
N GLN A 165 -3.47 -24.14 7.53
CA GLN A 165 -4.93 -24.12 7.44
C GLN A 165 -5.37 -23.99 5.98
N PRO A 166 -6.39 -24.73 5.54
CA PRO A 166 -6.89 -24.60 4.18
C PRO A 166 -7.35 -23.15 3.92
N PRO A 167 -6.93 -22.54 2.80
CA PRO A 167 -7.32 -21.17 2.47
C PRO A 167 -8.80 -21.13 2.09
N LYS A 168 -9.54 -20.12 2.59
CA LYS A 168 -10.91 -19.88 2.13
C LYS A 168 -10.88 -18.86 1.00
N LEU A 169 -10.73 -19.32 -0.24
CA LEU A 169 -10.63 -18.43 -1.40
C LEU A 169 -11.96 -17.76 -1.78
N PHE A 170 -13.08 -18.34 -1.37
CA PHE A 170 -14.43 -17.88 -1.72
C PHE A 170 -15.31 -17.69 -0.47
N GLY A 171 -16.38 -16.90 -0.59
CA GLY A 171 -17.30 -16.56 0.52
C GLY A 171 -16.89 -15.30 1.29
N GLY A 172 -17.73 -14.86 2.24
CA GLY A 172 -17.52 -13.66 3.06
C GLY A 172 -16.73 -13.92 4.37
N GLY A 173 -16.10 -12.88 4.89
CA GLY A 173 -15.39 -12.83 6.16
C GLY A 173 -16.26 -12.58 7.39
N ARG A 174 -15.64 -12.72 8.55
CA ARG A 174 -16.27 -12.40 9.84
C ARG A 174 -16.57 -10.91 9.97
N PHE A 175 -15.72 -10.07 9.40
CA PHE A 175 -15.75 -8.62 9.54
C PHE A 175 -16.41 -7.89 8.36
N ASP A 176 -16.84 -8.58 7.31
CA ASP A 176 -17.48 -7.97 6.14
C ASP A 176 -18.70 -7.11 6.51
N ARG A 177 -19.48 -7.54 7.51
CA ARG A 177 -20.63 -6.78 8.02
C ARG A 177 -20.21 -5.45 8.67
N LEU A 178 -19.09 -5.45 9.39
CA LEU A 178 -18.56 -4.26 10.04
C LEU A 178 -18.11 -3.25 8.99
N PHE A 179 -17.28 -3.68 8.02
CA PHE A 179 -16.79 -2.78 6.98
C PHE A 179 -17.89 -2.24 6.09
N ARG A 180 -18.90 -3.06 5.75
CA ARG A 180 -20.10 -2.58 5.04
C ARG A 180 -20.83 -1.49 5.83
N LYS A 181 -20.91 -1.63 7.16
CA LYS A 181 -21.53 -0.63 8.01
C LYS A 181 -20.74 0.68 8.07
N VAL A 182 -19.40 0.59 8.06
CA VAL A 182 -18.53 1.77 8.01
C VAL A 182 -18.73 2.52 6.69
N GLU A 183 -18.77 1.81 5.56
CA GLU A 183 -19.02 2.40 4.23
C GLU A 183 -20.39 3.10 4.17
N GLU A 184 -21.44 2.52 4.77
CA GLU A 184 -22.76 3.16 4.92
C GLU A 184 -22.73 4.45 5.75
N LEU A 185 -21.79 4.60 6.68
CA LEU A 185 -21.66 5.79 7.53
C LEU A 185 -20.81 6.86 6.85
N GLU A 186 -19.73 6.45 6.18
CA GLU A 186 -18.86 7.35 5.41
C GLU A 186 -19.62 7.97 4.22
N THR A 187 -20.50 7.22 3.55
CA THR A 187 -21.33 7.75 2.44
C THR A 187 -22.45 8.69 2.88
N LYS A 188 -22.76 8.76 4.18
CA LYS A 188 -23.79 9.63 4.76
C LYS A 188 -23.22 10.91 5.38
N SER A 189 -21.90 10.97 5.58
CA SER A 189 -21.19 12.11 6.15
C SER A 189 -20.67 13.01 5.03
#